data_AF-A0A3S1A5B3-F1
#
_entry.id   AF-A0A3S1A5B3-F1
#
_cell.length_a   1.000
_cell.length_b   1.000
_cell.length_c   1.000
_cell.angle_alpha   90.00
_cell.angle_beta   90.00
_cell.angle_gamma   90.00
#
_symmetry.space_group_name_H-M   'P 1'
#
loop_
_entity.id
_entity.type
_entity.pdbx_description
1 polymer ?
#
loop_
_entity_poly.entity_id
_entity_poly.type
_entity_poly.pdbx_seq_one_letter_code
_entity_poly.pdbx_strand_id
1 'polypeptide(L)'
;MNNATTYFTGRILNSETKTRIGGVKVTLDLDGKSETAHTDSEGFYQFNILLNAAQVSARVHVEVEGYEKYNRIITLSSSDNKIEEIHLTPIKKESKVSLNRIGIIASIVGTVIAVATYINFNPFTSQQQAQAPSGQNCDPAYPDLCIAPNSKNLKCSDVDKKNFKVLPPDPHGFDRDKNGIGCEK
;
A
#
# COMPACT_ATOMS: atom_id res chain seq x y z
N MET A 1 8.50 -39.73 -20.33
CA MET A 1 7.84 -38.53 -19.79
C MET A 1 8.76 -37.36 -20.12
N ASN A 2 8.28 -36.42 -20.93
CA ASN A 2 9.10 -35.30 -21.37
C ASN A 2 8.95 -34.19 -20.34
N ASN A 3 10.01 -33.89 -19.61
CA ASN A 3 10.02 -32.77 -18.69
C ASN A 3 9.86 -31.47 -19.49
N ALA A 4 8.97 -30.60 -19.07
CA ALA A 4 8.71 -29.32 -19.72
C ALA A 4 9.12 -28.18 -18.79
N THR A 5 9.91 -27.23 -19.30
CA THR A 5 10.21 -25.99 -18.58
C THR A 5 9.09 -24.99 -18.81
N THR A 6 8.57 -24.41 -17.74
CA THR A 6 7.51 -23.38 -17.78
C THR A 6 7.81 -22.27 -16.78
N TYR A 7 7.07 -21.17 -16.89
CA TYR A 7 7.11 -20.06 -15.96
C TYR A 7 5.79 -19.95 -15.22
N PHE A 8 5.86 -19.81 -13.90
CA PHE A 8 4.72 -19.38 -13.11
C PHE A 8 4.90 -17.91 -12.74
N THR A 9 4.10 -17.05 -13.34
CA THR A 9 4.14 -15.60 -13.14
C THR A 9 2.90 -15.17 -12.38
N GLY A 10 3.09 -14.31 -11.38
CA GLY A 10 1.97 -13.73 -10.67
C GLY A 10 2.22 -12.29 -10.27
N ARG A 11 1.17 -11.66 -9.75
CA ARG A 11 1.16 -10.29 -9.25
C ARG A 11 0.47 -10.23 -7.90
N ILE A 12 1.07 -9.49 -6.95
CA ILE A 12 0.51 -9.28 -5.62
C ILE A 12 -0.12 -7.90 -5.50
N LEU A 13 -1.35 -7.88 -5.00
CA LEU A 13 -2.17 -6.70 -4.78
C LEU A 13 -2.70 -6.68 -3.35
N ASN A 14 -2.91 -5.50 -2.79
CA ASN A 14 -3.71 -5.30 -1.60
C ASN A 14 -5.19 -5.55 -1.96
N SER A 15 -5.90 -6.37 -1.19
CA SER A 15 -7.28 -6.75 -1.48
C SER A 15 -8.26 -5.59 -1.37
N GLU A 16 -8.00 -4.63 -0.47
CA GLU A 16 -8.85 -3.47 -0.22
C GLU A 16 -8.55 -2.33 -1.19
N THR A 17 -7.30 -1.92 -1.30
CA THR A 17 -6.90 -0.74 -2.09
C THR A 17 -6.60 -1.06 -3.55
N LYS A 18 -6.46 -2.35 -3.90
CA LYS A 18 -5.99 -2.83 -5.21
C LYS A 18 -4.60 -2.31 -5.59
N THR A 19 -3.82 -1.83 -4.62
CA THR A 19 -2.45 -1.37 -4.87
C THR A 19 -1.49 -2.55 -4.97
N ARG A 20 -0.49 -2.43 -5.83
CA ARG A 20 0.57 -3.44 -6.02
C ARG A 20 1.47 -3.49 -4.79
N ILE A 21 1.94 -4.68 -4.41
CA ILE A 21 2.82 -4.88 -3.25
C ILE A 21 4.16 -5.46 -3.71
N GLY A 22 5.20 -4.63 -3.66
CA GLY A 22 6.57 -5.00 -4.03
C GLY A 22 7.42 -5.48 -2.86
N GLY A 23 8.52 -6.17 -3.16
CA GLY A 23 9.50 -6.69 -2.19
C GLY A 23 9.01 -7.87 -1.35
N VAL A 24 7.86 -8.45 -1.67
CA VAL A 24 7.24 -9.53 -0.91
C VAL A 24 7.85 -10.87 -1.29
N LYS A 25 8.26 -11.65 -0.29
CA LYS A 25 8.69 -13.03 -0.49
C LYS A 25 7.48 -13.93 -0.77
N VAL A 26 7.49 -14.55 -1.94
CA VAL A 26 6.54 -15.57 -2.37
C VAL A 26 7.21 -16.92 -2.32
N THR A 27 6.51 -17.92 -1.78
CA THR A 27 7.03 -19.30 -1.72
C THR A 27 6.11 -20.21 -2.52
N LEU A 28 6.70 -21.08 -3.32
CA LEU A 28 6.03 -22.11 -4.10
C LEU A 28 6.53 -23.48 -3.66
N ASP A 29 5.64 -24.29 -3.09
CA ASP A 29 5.91 -25.69 -2.79
C ASP A 29 5.43 -26.56 -3.95
N LEU A 30 6.36 -27.28 -4.57
CA LEU A 30 6.12 -28.20 -5.68
C LEU A 30 6.92 -29.48 -5.46
N ASP A 31 6.28 -30.64 -5.51
CA ASP A 31 6.92 -31.95 -5.37
C ASP A 31 7.83 -32.09 -4.13
N GLY A 32 7.44 -31.45 -3.02
CA GLY A 32 8.21 -31.46 -1.77
C GLY A 32 9.41 -30.52 -1.75
N LYS A 33 9.64 -29.73 -2.80
CA LYS A 33 10.63 -28.67 -2.86
C LYS A 33 9.97 -27.30 -2.74
N SER A 34 10.55 -26.42 -1.92
CA SER A 34 10.12 -25.03 -1.81
C SER A 34 11.07 -24.13 -2.59
N GLU A 35 10.52 -23.36 -3.51
CA GLU A 35 11.20 -22.28 -4.23
C GLU A 35 10.72 -20.93 -3.71
N THR A 36 11.60 -19.92 -3.69
CA THR A 36 11.22 -18.56 -3.28
C THR A 36 11.57 -17.52 -4.33
N ALA A 37 10.65 -16.59 -4.56
CA ALA A 37 10.86 -15.41 -5.38
C ALA A 37 10.43 -14.16 -4.60
N HIS A 38 10.91 -12.99 -5.01
CA HIS A 38 10.47 -11.71 -4.44
C HIS A 38 9.72 -10.92 -5.50
N THR A 39 8.68 -10.20 -5.10
CA THR A 39 7.99 -9.29 -6.00
C THR A 39 8.85 -8.07 -6.33
N ASP A 40 8.80 -7.60 -7.57
CA ASP A 40 9.38 -6.32 -7.98
C ASP A 40 8.53 -5.12 -7.50
N SER A 41 8.92 -3.89 -7.85
CA SER A 41 8.18 -2.67 -7.48
C SER A 41 6.76 -2.62 -8.06
N GLU A 42 6.46 -3.40 -9.09
CA GLU A 42 5.12 -3.52 -9.68
C GLU A 42 4.33 -4.71 -9.13
N GLY A 43 4.86 -5.38 -8.11
CA GLY A 43 4.23 -6.51 -7.45
C GLY A 43 4.33 -7.82 -8.23
N PHE A 44 5.12 -7.89 -9.31
CA PHE A 44 5.28 -9.09 -10.11
C PHE A 44 6.36 -10.01 -9.54
N TYR A 45 6.11 -11.31 -9.61
CA TYR A 45 7.09 -12.35 -9.32
C TYR A 45 7.03 -13.44 -10.40
N GLN A 46 8.12 -14.19 -10.55
CA GLN A 46 8.19 -15.30 -11.50
C GLN A 46 9.01 -16.46 -10.92
N PHE A 47 8.53 -17.68 -11.13
CA PHE A 47 9.27 -18.92 -10.89
C PHE A 47 9.57 -19.61 -12.22
N ASN A 48 10.80 -20.10 -12.37
CA ASN A 48 11.16 -21.01 -13.44
C ASN A 48 11.00 -22.45 -12.93
N ILE A 49 10.12 -23.23 -13.56
CA ILE A 49 9.65 -24.51 -13.05
C ILE A 49 9.87 -25.59 -14.10
N LEU A 50 10.36 -26.74 -13.64
CA LEU A 50 10.40 -27.95 -14.44
C LEU A 50 9.23 -28.86 -14.05
N LEU A 51 8.29 -29.06 -14.97
CA LEU A 51 7.16 -29.96 -14.78
C LEU A 51 7.52 -31.37 -15.24
N ASN A 52 7.18 -32.37 -14.42
CA ASN A 52 7.33 -33.80 -14.72
C ASN A 52 6.07 -34.43 -15.35
N ALA A 53 4.94 -33.72 -15.32
CA ALA A 53 3.66 -34.12 -15.87
C ALA A 53 2.97 -32.95 -16.59
N ALA A 54 1.92 -33.25 -17.35
CA ALA A 54 1.17 -32.23 -18.11
C ALA A 54 0.51 -31.17 -17.20
N GLN A 55 0.07 -31.58 -16.01
CA GLN A 55 -0.43 -30.69 -14.97
C GLN A 55 0.08 -31.17 -13.62
N VAL A 56 0.53 -30.24 -12.78
CA VAL A 56 1.01 -30.54 -11.42
C VAL A 56 0.38 -29.58 -10.42
N SER A 57 -0.04 -30.08 -9.27
CA SER A 57 -0.52 -29.24 -8.18
C SER A 57 0.64 -28.68 -7.36
N ALA A 58 0.60 -27.38 -7.10
CA ALA A 58 1.56 -26.68 -6.26
C ALA A 58 0.83 -25.90 -5.17
N ARG A 59 1.52 -25.57 -4.08
CA ARG A 59 1.02 -24.63 -3.08
C ARG A 59 1.80 -23.34 -3.16
N VAL A 60 1.10 -22.23 -3.34
CA VAL A 60 1.68 -20.90 -3.20
C VAL A 60 1.30 -20.33 -1.84
N HIS A 61 2.28 -19.79 -1.12
CA HIS A 61 2.02 -19.09 0.12
C HIS A 61 2.85 -17.81 0.25
N VAL A 62 2.27 -16.84 0.95
CA VAL A 62 2.82 -15.49 1.13
C VAL A 62 2.58 -15.06 2.58
N GLU A 63 3.64 -14.64 3.26
CA GLU A 63 3.58 -14.13 4.63
C GLU A 63 4.26 -12.76 4.70
N VAL A 64 3.47 -11.73 5.02
CA VAL A 64 3.89 -10.33 5.10
C VAL A 64 3.33 -9.72 6.37
N GLU A 65 4.13 -8.93 7.07
CA GLU A 65 3.67 -8.21 8.26
C GLU A 65 2.51 -7.27 7.93
N GLY A 66 1.48 -7.26 8.77
CA GLY A 66 0.28 -6.44 8.57
C GLY A 66 -0.76 -7.04 7.62
N TYR A 67 -0.51 -8.22 7.05
CA TYR A 67 -1.47 -8.95 6.20
C TYR A 67 -1.78 -10.34 6.76
N GLU A 68 -2.98 -10.83 6.44
CA GLU A 68 -3.35 -12.22 6.68
C GLU A 68 -2.42 -13.16 5.89
N LYS A 69 -2.12 -14.32 6.48
CA LYS A 69 -1.33 -15.35 5.78
C LYS A 69 -2.11 -15.84 4.56
N TYR A 70 -1.48 -15.76 3.39
CA TYR A 70 -2.06 -16.26 2.16
C TYR A 70 -1.53 -17.65 1.84
N ASN A 71 -2.42 -18.59 1.56
CA ASN A 71 -2.07 -19.96 1.18
C ASN A 71 -3.11 -20.51 0.20
N ARG A 72 -2.69 -20.91 -1.00
CA ARG A 72 -3.56 -21.41 -2.06
C ARG A 72 -2.92 -22.58 -2.80
N ILE A 73 -3.71 -23.61 -3.10
CA ILE A 73 -3.31 -24.68 -4.03
C ILE A 73 -3.64 -24.22 -5.45
N ILE A 74 -2.67 -24.34 -6.35
CA ILE A 74 -2.79 -23.99 -7.77
C ILE A 74 -2.43 -25.20 -8.63
N THR A 75 -2.92 -25.21 -9.87
CA THR A 75 -2.54 -26.21 -10.88
C THR A 75 -1.66 -25.54 -11.91
N LEU A 76 -0.45 -26.06 -12.09
CA LEU A 76 0.52 -25.57 -13.06
C LEU A 76 0.46 -26.43 -14.32
N SER A 77 0.48 -25.78 -15.49
CA SER A 77 0.58 -26.43 -16.79
C SER A 77 1.63 -25.72 -17.63
N SER A 78 2.35 -26.45 -18.49
CA SER A 78 3.30 -25.84 -19.45
C SER A 78 2.59 -25.03 -20.55
N SER A 79 1.28 -25.21 -20.71
CA SER A 79 0.46 -24.45 -21.65
C SER A 79 -0.20 -23.21 -21.04
N ASP A 80 -0.14 -23.04 -19.72
CA ASP A 80 -0.74 -21.90 -19.05
C ASP A 80 0.25 -20.73 -19.02
N ASN A 81 -0.12 -19.64 -19.68
CA ASN A 81 0.65 -18.40 -19.73
C ASN A 81 -0.04 -17.26 -18.99
N LYS A 82 -1.06 -17.56 -18.19
CA LYS A 82 -1.82 -16.55 -17.46
C LYS A 82 -1.01 -16.04 -16.27
N ILE A 83 -1.11 -14.74 -16.06
CA ILE A 83 -0.58 -14.07 -14.87
C ILE A 83 -1.60 -14.25 -13.74
N GLU A 84 -1.17 -14.86 -12.65
CA GLU A 84 -2.02 -15.08 -11.48
C GLU A 84 -2.03 -13.86 -10.55
N GLU A 85 -3.22 -13.42 -10.14
CA GLU A 85 -3.37 -12.31 -9.19
C GLU A 85 -3.62 -12.84 -7.77
N ILE A 86 -2.77 -12.43 -6.83
CA ILE A 86 -2.87 -12.72 -5.40
C ILE A 86 -3.29 -11.44 -4.68
N HIS A 87 -4.40 -11.50 -3.96
CA HIS A 87 -4.92 -10.37 -3.18
C HIS A 87 -4.67 -10.63 -1.69
N LEU A 88 -3.80 -9.83 -1.06
CA LEU A 88 -3.51 -9.92 0.36
C LEU A 88 -4.47 -9.03 1.15
N THR A 89 -5.07 -9.59 2.20
CA THR A 89 -6.00 -8.88 3.09
C THR A 89 -5.26 -8.25 4.26
N PRO A 90 -5.33 -6.92 4.45
CA PRO A 90 -4.76 -6.26 5.62
C PRO A 90 -5.40 -6.75 6.93
N ILE A 91 -4.59 -6.94 7.97
CA ILE A 91 -5.10 -7.28 9.30
C ILE A 91 -5.75 -6.04 9.91
N LYS A 92 -7.06 -6.10 10.15
CA LYS A 92 -7.79 -5.04 10.87
C LYS A 92 -7.47 -5.13 12.36
N LYS A 93 -6.83 -4.10 12.91
CA LYS A 93 -6.74 -3.96 14.37
C LYS A 93 -8.12 -3.62 14.90
N GLU A 94 -8.75 -4.54 15.64
CA GLU A 94 -9.98 -4.23 16.37
C GLU A 94 -9.69 -3.18 17.44
N SER A 95 -9.96 -1.92 17.14
CA SER A 95 -9.98 -0.87 18.14
C SER A 95 -11.19 -1.10 19.04
N LYS A 96 -10.98 -1.68 20.23
CA LYS A 96 -11.99 -1.66 21.29
C LYS A 96 -12.26 -0.21 21.64
N VAL A 97 -13.31 0.38 21.06
CA VAL A 97 -13.83 1.67 21.50
C VAL A 97 -14.39 1.45 22.90
N SER A 98 -13.58 1.75 23.91
CA SER A 98 -14.00 1.77 25.30
C SER A 98 -14.96 2.95 25.48
N LEU A 99 -16.24 2.74 25.19
CA LEU A 99 -17.33 3.57 25.70
C LEU A 99 -17.41 3.35 27.22
N ASN A 100 -16.58 4.08 27.97
CA ASN A 100 -16.78 4.20 29.40
C ASN A 100 -16.79 5.69 29.75
N ARG A 101 -17.88 6.10 30.43
CA ARG A 101 -18.26 7.45 30.89
C ARG A 101 -19.18 8.25 29.97
N ILE A 102 -20.41 7.77 29.80
CA ILE A 102 -21.57 8.68 29.75
C ILE A 102 -22.29 8.54 31.10
N GLY A 103 -21.79 9.24 32.11
CA GLY A 103 -22.54 9.48 33.34
C GLY A 103 -23.55 10.59 33.09
N ILE A 104 -24.72 10.27 32.54
CA ILE A 104 -25.83 11.22 32.50
C ILE A 104 -26.47 11.23 33.88
N ILE A 105 -26.15 12.27 34.65
CA ILE A 105 -26.84 12.63 35.88
C ILE A 105 -28.22 13.14 35.47
N ALA A 106 -29.22 12.28 35.52
CA ALA A 106 -30.61 12.68 35.39
C ALA A 106 -31.02 13.38 36.69
N SER A 107 -31.00 14.72 36.70
CA SER A 107 -31.72 15.65 37.59
C SER A 107 -31.19 17.05 37.25
N ILE A 108 -32.00 18.00 36.79
CA ILE A 108 -32.80 18.87 37.66
C ILE A 108 -33.96 19.44 36.84
N VAL A 109 -35.17 19.18 37.35
CA VAL A 109 -36.31 20.08 37.54
C VAL A 109 -36.44 21.29 36.58
N GLY A 110 -37.57 21.32 35.89
CA GLY A 110 -37.93 22.40 34.98
C GLY A 110 -38.14 23.76 35.66
N THR A 111 -37.84 24.80 34.90
CA THR A 111 -38.56 26.07 34.93
C THR A 111 -38.51 26.69 33.53
N VAL A 112 -39.69 27.04 33.05
CA VAL A 112 -39.96 27.79 31.82
C VAL A 112 -39.50 29.22 32.04
N ILE A 113 -38.58 29.74 31.23
CA ILE A 113 -38.53 31.18 30.91
C ILE A 113 -38.14 31.34 29.44
N ALA A 114 -39.12 31.74 28.64
CA ALA A 114 -38.91 32.34 27.33
C ALA A 114 -38.23 33.70 27.52
N VAL A 115 -37.03 33.89 26.96
CA VAL A 115 -36.54 35.22 26.62
C VAL A 115 -35.87 35.15 25.25
N ALA A 116 -36.60 35.62 24.25
CA ALA A 116 -36.06 36.05 22.99
C ALA A 116 -35.06 37.19 23.25
N THR A 117 -33.76 36.92 23.10
CA THR A 117 -32.78 37.98 22.85
C THR A 117 -31.93 37.61 21.65
N TYR A 118 -31.99 38.52 20.71
CA TYR A 118 -31.43 38.51 19.38
C TYR A 118 -29.90 38.57 19.43
N ILE A 119 -29.23 37.73 18.64
CA ILE A 119 -27.95 38.11 18.03
C ILE A 119 -27.97 37.77 16.54
N ASN A 120 -28.14 38.82 15.74
CA ASN A 120 -27.74 38.83 14.34
C ASN A 120 -26.20 38.88 14.31
N PHE A 121 -25.55 37.85 13.77
CA PHE A 121 -24.15 37.95 13.34
C PHE A 121 -24.08 37.68 11.84
N ASN A 122 -23.86 38.76 11.09
CA ASN A 122 -23.52 38.72 9.67
C ASN A 122 -22.18 37.99 9.45
N PRO A 123 -21.99 37.36 8.28
CA PRO A 123 -20.86 36.47 8.02
C PRO A 123 -19.58 37.29 7.81
N PHE A 124 -18.55 37.02 8.61
CA PHE A 124 -17.21 37.55 8.34
C PHE A 124 -16.47 36.53 7.48
N THR A 125 -16.42 36.84 6.18
CA THR A 125 -15.56 36.17 5.20
C THR A 125 -14.09 36.49 5.47
N SER A 126 -13.23 35.49 5.25
CA SER A 126 -11.77 35.57 5.11
C SER A 126 -10.94 35.48 6.39
N GLN A 127 -10.78 34.25 6.91
CA GLN A 127 -9.44 33.73 7.12
C GLN A 127 -9.22 32.53 6.17
N GLN A 128 -8.49 32.83 5.09
CA GLN A 128 -7.93 31.87 4.16
C GLN A 128 -6.83 31.09 4.88
N GLN A 129 -7.21 30.08 5.66
CA GLN A 129 -6.28 29.03 6.05
C GLN A 129 -6.18 28.09 4.85
N ALA A 130 -4.99 28.06 4.26
CA ALA A 130 -4.68 27.27 3.08
C ALA A 130 -5.27 25.86 3.22
N GLN A 131 -6.23 25.57 2.36
CA GLN A 131 -6.68 24.21 2.12
C GLN A 131 -5.44 23.42 1.66
N ALA A 132 -4.99 22.47 2.46
CA ALA A 132 -4.35 21.29 1.90
C ALA A 132 -5.47 20.31 1.60
N PRO A 133 -5.91 20.17 0.34
CA PRO A 133 -6.82 19.11 -0.02
C PRO A 133 -6.09 17.77 0.05
N SER A 134 -6.83 16.78 0.55
CA SER A 134 -6.79 15.35 0.22
C SER A 134 -5.54 14.52 0.57
N GLY A 135 -5.83 13.29 1.02
CA GLY A 135 -4.84 12.26 1.33
C GLY A 135 -3.97 11.90 0.13
N GLN A 136 -2.85 12.59 0.00
CA GLN A 136 -1.75 12.23 -0.88
C GLN A 136 -0.89 11.21 -0.13
N ASN A 137 -0.87 9.96 -0.60
CA ASN A 137 0.09 8.94 -0.16
C ASN A 137 1.48 9.41 -0.61
N CYS A 138 2.20 10.17 0.22
CA CYS A 138 3.53 10.71 -0.10
C CYS A 138 4.58 9.59 -0.07
N ASP A 139 5.56 9.68 -0.96
CA ASP A 139 6.68 8.75 -1.03
C ASP A 139 7.64 8.97 0.16
N PRO A 140 7.92 7.93 0.98
CA PRO A 140 8.78 8.05 2.15
C PRO A 140 10.24 8.37 1.81
N ALA A 141 10.67 8.21 0.55
CA ALA A 141 12.00 8.61 0.10
C ALA A 141 12.23 10.13 0.17
N TYR A 142 11.17 10.94 0.24
CA TYR A 142 11.22 12.41 0.26
C TYR A 142 10.44 12.97 1.46
N PRO A 143 10.98 12.88 2.68
CA PRO A 143 10.27 13.31 3.89
C PRO A 143 9.95 14.81 3.93
N ASP A 144 10.72 15.60 3.18
CA ASP A 144 10.64 17.06 3.15
C ASP A 144 9.73 17.60 2.03
N LEU A 145 9.24 16.72 1.16
CA LEU A 145 8.48 17.07 -0.03
C LEU A 145 7.48 15.95 -0.35
N CYS A 146 6.19 16.23 -0.35
CA CYS A 146 5.20 15.21 -0.71
C CYS A 146 5.25 14.94 -2.22
N ILE A 147 5.81 13.81 -2.61
CA ILE A 147 5.86 13.33 -3.99
C ILE A 147 5.04 12.05 -4.07
N ALA A 148 4.16 11.93 -5.08
CA ALA A 148 3.38 10.72 -5.25
C ALA A 148 4.29 9.56 -5.74
N PRO A 149 4.27 8.36 -5.12
CA PRO A 149 5.15 7.22 -5.45
C PRO A 149 5.09 6.75 -6.91
N ASN A 150 4.03 7.10 -7.65
CA ASN A 150 3.84 6.73 -9.06
C ASN A 150 3.92 7.93 -10.01
N SER A 151 4.46 9.06 -9.56
CA SER A 151 4.58 10.22 -10.43
C SER A 151 5.57 9.95 -11.55
N LYS A 152 5.09 9.94 -12.81
CA LYS A 152 5.94 9.69 -13.97
C LYS A 152 6.81 10.90 -14.25
N ASN A 153 8.12 10.66 -14.41
CA ASN A 153 9.09 11.59 -14.98
C ASN A 153 9.20 12.96 -14.28
N LEU A 154 8.98 13.04 -12.96
CA LEU A 154 9.30 14.26 -12.23
C LEU A 154 10.81 14.50 -12.27
N LYS A 155 11.20 15.67 -12.75
CA LYS A 155 12.58 16.16 -12.74
C LYS A 155 12.71 17.26 -11.70
N CYS A 156 13.95 17.60 -11.37
CA CYS A 156 14.22 18.74 -10.51
C CYS A 156 13.58 20.04 -11.01
N SER A 157 13.39 20.23 -12.31
CA SER A 157 12.68 21.39 -12.88
C SER A 157 11.21 21.51 -12.45
N ASP A 158 10.60 20.39 -12.05
CA ASP A 158 9.16 20.26 -11.83
C ASP A 158 8.80 20.38 -10.34
N VAL A 159 9.81 20.54 -9.48
CA VAL A 159 9.68 20.72 -8.03
C VAL A 159 10.27 22.04 -7.60
N ASP A 160 9.46 22.83 -6.89
CA ASP A 160 9.82 24.17 -6.42
C ASP A 160 10.93 24.13 -5.36
N LYS A 161 11.05 23.03 -4.63
CA LYS A 161 12.04 22.84 -3.56
C LYS A 161 13.35 22.25 -4.08
N LYS A 162 14.47 22.76 -3.60
CA LYS A 162 15.85 22.31 -3.89
C LYS A 162 16.56 21.95 -2.60
N ASN A 163 17.64 21.17 -2.69
CA ASN A 163 18.44 20.74 -1.54
C ASN A 163 17.57 20.08 -0.44
N PHE A 164 16.67 19.19 -0.83
CA PHE A 164 15.82 18.46 0.11
C PHE A 164 16.41 17.08 0.41
N LYS A 165 16.05 16.50 1.56
CA LYS A 165 16.56 15.18 1.94
C LYS A 165 16.00 14.08 1.04
N VAL A 166 16.87 13.17 0.61
CA VAL A 166 16.53 11.96 -0.15
C VAL A 166 16.99 10.72 0.61
N LEU A 167 16.11 9.72 0.74
CA LEU A 167 16.42 8.42 1.35
C LEU A 167 16.54 7.33 0.27
N PRO A 168 17.48 6.38 0.41
CA PRO A 168 17.52 5.20 -0.46
C PRO A 168 16.34 4.24 -0.22
N PRO A 169 15.81 3.57 -1.27
CA PRO A 169 16.13 3.79 -2.69
C PRO A 169 15.46 5.09 -3.19
N ASP A 170 16.15 5.84 -4.05
CA ASP A 170 15.66 7.11 -4.66
C ASP A 170 14.87 6.82 -5.96
N PRO A 171 13.53 6.66 -5.93
CA PRO A 171 12.78 6.10 -7.06
C PRO A 171 12.55 7.12 -8.18
N HIS A 172 12.73 8.42 -7.91
CA HIS A 172 12.60 9.50 -8.90
C HIS A 172 13.96 10.04 -9.35
N GLY A 173 15.06 9.59 -8.74
CA GLY A 173 16.41 9.92 -9.19
C GLY A 173 16.77 11.38 -8.91
N PHE A 174 16.27 11.97 -7.82
CA PHE A 174 16.58 13.34 -7.45
C PHE A 174 17.99 13.51 -6.85
N ASP A 175 18.56 12.44 -6.28
CA ASP A 175 19.89 12.36 -5.68
C ASP A 175 20.80 11.46 -6.52
N ARG A 176 21.38 12.05 -7.58
CA ARG A 176 22.16 11.30 -8.57
C ARG A 176 23.54 10.89 -8.08
N ASP A 177 24.15 11.68 -7.20
CA ASP A 177 25.47 11.42 -6.62
C ASP A 177 25.39 10.59 -5.32
N LYS A 178 24.19 10.39 -4.78
CA LYS A 178 23.85 9.54 -3.63
C LYS A 178 24.39 10.10 -2.31
N ASN A 179 24.44 11.43 -2.20
CA ASN A 179 24.92 12.10 -1.00
C ASN A 179 23.81 12.33 0.05
N GLY A 180 22.56 11.97 -0.28
CA GLY A 180 21.37 12.14 0.55
C GLY A 180 20.62 13.46 0.33
N ILE A 181 21.04 14.27 -0.64
CA ILE A 181 20.47 15.58 -0.97
C ILE A 181 20.00 15.59 -2.42
N GLY A 182 18.71 15.86 -2.61
CA GLY A 182 18.07 15.87 -3.92
C GLY A 182 18.02 17.26 -4.54
N CYS A 183 18.16 17.30 -5.87
CA CYS A 183 18.04 18.51 -6.67
C CYS A 183 18.91 19.66 -6.16
N GLU A 184 20.17 19.33 -5.89
CA GLU A 184 21.23 20.29 -5.62
C GLU A 184 21.34 21.25 -6.81
N LYS A 185 21.41 22.54 -6.51
CA LYS A 185 21.49 23.57 -7.55
C LYS A 185 22.87 23.59 -8.19
#